data_AF-A0A0D0C7T7-F1
#
_entry.id   AF-A0A0D0C7T7-F1
#
_cell.length_a   1.000
_cell.length_b   1.000
_cell.length_c   1.000
_cell.angle_alpha   90.00
_cell.angle_beta   90.00
_cell.angle_gamma   90.00
#
_symmetry.space_group_name_H-M   'P 1'
#
loop_
_entity.id
_entity.type
_entity.pdbx_description
1 polymer ?
#
loop_
_entity_poly.entity_id
_entity_poly.type
_entity_poly.pdbx_seq_one_letter_code
_entity_poly.pdbx_strand_id
1 'polypeptide(L)'
;MVALEADKVLMERYKPLVDQDLNVTTAISDPNGSVHRMENLAWFWTMDIPRDAQDSDWMSEFYRVNWLHAKAVQDRWKEEVELIKSEVRWTINFFDSKSREWEKLGVQSRERGAAGHAVYAARQAAIYANLRDQCPMKIADVNNSD
;
A
#
# COMPACT_ATOMS: atom_id res chain seq x y z
N MET A 1 11.66 -5.97 -49.95
CA MET A 1 10.60 -5.40 -49.09
C MET A 1 9.29 -5.70 -49.80
N VAL A 2 8.49 -6.64 -49.28
CA VAL A 2 7.24 -7.06 -49.95
C VAL A 2 6.22 -5.96 -49.73
N ALA A 3 5.87 -5.23 -50.78
CA ALA A 3 4.76 -4.28 -50.75
C ALA A 3 3.47 -5.10 -50.83
N LEU A 4 2.87 -5.38 -49.68
CA LEU A 4 1.48 -5.83 -49.64
C LEU A 4 0.65 -4.62 -50.08
N GLU A 5 0.08 -4.67 -51.27
CA GLU A 5 -0.80 -3.64 -51.84
C GLU A 5 -2.12 -3.58 -51.06
N ALA A 6 -2.04 -3.20 -49.78
CA ALA A 6 -3.17 -3.09 -48.89
C ALA A 6 -4.03 -1.89 -49.28
N ASP A 7 -5.35 -2.08 -49.21
CA ASP A 7 -6.31 -1.02 -49.47
C ASP A 7 -6.08 0.18 -48.53
N LYS A 8 -6.37 1.40 -49.00
CA LYS A 8 -6.17 2.64 -48.24
C LYS A 8 -6.89 2.62 -46.90
N VAL A 9 -8.06 1.98 -46.86
CA VAL A 9 -8.85 1.79 -45.63
C VAL A 9 -8.09 0.95 -44.59
N LEU A 10 -7.35 -0.07 -45.04
CA LEU A 10 -6.53 -0.91 -44.15
C LEU A 10 -5.28 -0.17 -43.67
N MET A 11 -4.68 0.67 -44.51
CA MET A 11 -3.48 1.43 -44.18
C MET A 11 -3.74 2.61 -43.22
N GLU A 12 -4.94 3.19 -43.24
CA GLU A 12 -5.36 4.19 -42.25
C GLU A 12 -5.60 3.56 -40.87
N ARG A 13 -6.03 2.29 -40.85
CA ARG A 13 -6.37 1.56 -39.63
C ARG A 13 -5.19 0.82 -39.01
N TYR A 14 -4.41 0.11 -39.81
CA TYR A 14 -3.25 -0.66 -39.36
C TYR A 14 -1.97 0.02 -39.82
N LYS A 15 -1.27 0.66 -38.88
CA LYS A 15 0.01 1.32 -39.19
C LYS A 15 1.14 0.28 -39.24
N PRO A 16 2.24 0.53 -39.97
CA PRO A 16 3.41 -0.34 -39.96
C PRO A 16 3.95 -0.50 -38.53
N LEU A 17 4.22 -1.74 -38.12
CA LEU A 17 4.85 -2.02 -36.84
C LEU A 17 6.36 -1.78 -36.98
N VAL A 18 6.89 -0.84 -36.20
CA VAL A 18 8.33 -0.53 -36.16
C VAL A 18 8.95 -0.97 -34.84
N ASP A 19 10.27 -1.17 -34.79
CA ASP A 19 10.96 -1.65 -33.58
C ASP A 19 10.70 -0.77 -32.34
N GLN A 20 10.44 0.52 -32.54
CA GLN A 20 10.11 1.44 -31.45
C GLN A 20 8.76 1.12 -30.78
N ASP A 21 7.82 0.52 -31.52
CA ASP A 21 6.51 0.10 -31.02
C ASP A 21 6.58 -1.17 -30.17
N LEU A 22 7.67 -1.94 -30.29
CA LEU A 22 7.89 -3.19 -29.55
C LEU A 22 8.48 -2.97 -28.16
N ASN A 23 8.73 -1.72 -27.77
CA ASN A 23 9.23 -1.40 -26.46
C ASN A 23 8.17 -1.69 -25.38
N VAL A 24 8.54 -2.56 -24.43
CA VAL A 24 7.69 -2.90 -23.29
C VAL A 24 7.45 -1.64 -22.47
N THR A 25 6.23 -1.11 -22.54
CA THR A 25 5.85 0.09 -21.80
C THR A 25 5.06 -0.31 -20.56
N THR A 26 5.60 -0.02 -19.37
CA THR A 26 4.94 -0.29 -18.09
C THR A 26 3.72 0.59 -17.82
N ALA A 27 3.49 1.63 -18.64
CA ALA A 27 2.30 2.49 -18.58
C ALA A 27 0.98 1.71 -18.67
N ILE A 28 0.99 0.53 -19.28
CA ILE A 28 -0.17 -0.38 -19.39
C ILE A 28 -0.42 -1.10 -18.05
N SER A 29 0.64 -1.39 -17.29
CA SER A 29 0.59 -2.14 -16.03
C SER A 29 0.51 -1.25 -14.79
N ASP A 30 0.80 0.04 -14.91
CA ASP A 30 0.63 1.05 -13.85
C ASP A 30 -0.58 1.94 -14.14
N PRO A 31 -1.79 1.55 -13.70
CA PRO A 31 -3.00 2.36 -13.90
C PRO A 31 -2.99 3.67 -13.12
N ASN A 32 -2.04 3.86 -12.18
CA ASN A 32 -1.82 5.13 -11.49
C ASN A 32 -0.80 6.02 -12.23
N GLY A 33 -0.33 5.59 -13.40
CA GLY A 33 0.45 6.41 -14.32
C GLY A 33 -0.35 7.62 -14.81
N SER A 34 0.32 8.76 -15.04
CA SER A 34 -0.37 9.92 -15.64
C SER A 34 -0.94 9.56 -17.01
N VAL A 35 -2.04 10.19 -17.41
CA VAL A 35 -2.64 10.04 -18.75
C VAL A 35 -1.61 10.31 -19.86
N HIS A 36 -0.64 11.20 -19.61
CA HIS A 36 0.48 11.45 -20.52
C HIS A 36 1.37 10.22 -20.79
N ARG A 37 1.43 9.23 -19.88
CA ARG A 37 2.16 7.98 -20.15
C ARG A 37 1.47 7.09 -21.18
N MET A 38 0.18 7.29 -21.43
CA MET A 38 -0.56 6.57 -22.48
C MET A 38 -0.29 7.16 -23.88
N GLU A 39 0.16 8.42 -23.98
CA GLU A 39 0.49 9.08 -25.27
C GLU A 39 1.70 8.45 -25.96
N ASN A 40 2.58 7.80 -25.18
CA ASN A 40 3.77 7.11 -25.68
C ASN A 40 3.53 5.64 -26.03
N LEU A 41 2.28 5.16 -25.95
CA LEU A 41 1.95 3.79 -26.32
C LEU A 41 1.98 3.62 -27.84
N ALA A 42 2.41 2.43 -28.27
CA ALA A 42 2.34 2.06 -29.67
C ALA A 42 0.90 2.16 -30.19
N TRP A 43 0.76 2.53 -31.47
CA TRP A 43 -0.53 2.88 -32.08
C TRP A 43 -1.59 1.78 -31.95
N PHE A 44 -1.18 0.51 -31.86
CA PHE A 44 -2.07 -0.64 -31.72
C PHE A 44 -2.73 -0.74 -30.33
N TRP A 45 -2.15 -0.14 -29.30
CA TRP A 45 -2.76 -0.01 -27.96
C TRP A 45 -3.76 1.15 -27.87
N THR A 46 -3.63 2.14 -28.74
CA THR A 46 -4.52 3.32 -28.82
C THR A 46 -5.51 3.26 -29.98
N MET A 47 -5.64 2.11 -30.64
CA MET A 47 -6.63 1.95 -31.71
C MET A 47 -8.03 2.24 -31.17
N ASP A 48 -8.84 2.93 -31.97
CA ASP A 48 -10.24 3.18 -31.67
C ASP A 48 -11.05 1.89 -31.88
N ILE A 49 -10.99 1.01 -30.88
CA ILE A 49 -11.65 -0.30 -30.79
C ILE A 49 -13.20 -0.24 -30.79
N PRO A 50 -13.92 0.88 -30.48
CA PRO A 50 -15.39 0.91 -30.53
C PRO A 50 -15.99 0.51 -31.87
N ARG A 51 -15.28 0.66 -33.00
CA ARG A 51 -15.76 0.23 -34.33
C ARG A 51 -15.78 -1.30 -34.48
N ASP A 52 -15.03 -2.04 -33.66
CA ASP A 52 -14.97 -3.52 -33.61
C ASP A 52 -15.49 -4.13 -32.30
N ALA A 53 -15.80 -3.29 -31.30
CA ALA A 53 -16.23 -3.69 -29.97
C ALA A 53 -17.61 -4.39 -29.92
N GLN A 54 -18.23 -4.70 -31.06
CA GLN A 54 -19.32 -5.68 -31.05
C GLN A 54 -18.81 -7.11 -30.79
N ASP A 55 -17.52 -7.42 -30.99
CA ASP A 55 -16.99 -8.80 -30.89
C ASP A 55 -15.78 -8.99 -29.96
N SER A 56 -15.17 -7.95 -29.38
CA SER A 56 -13.92 -8.10 -28.62
C SER A 56 -14.04 -7.67 -27.14
N ASP A 57 -14.36 -8.64 -26.28
CA ASP A 57 -14.48 -8.52 -24.81
C ASP A 57 -13.13 -8.36 -24.08
N TRP A 58 -12.01 -8.45 -24.80
CA TRP A 58 -10.69 -8.49 -24.15
C TRP A 58 -10.25 -7.15 -23.54
N MET A 59 -10.62 -6.00 -24.15
CA MET A 59 -10.30 -4.68 -23.60
C MET A 59 -11.14 -4.33 -22.38
N SER A 60 -12.43 -4.69 -22.39
CA SER A 60 -13.30 -4.57 -21.21
C SER A 60 -12.73 -5.38 -20.05
N GLU A 61 -12.33 -6.63 -20.31
CA GLU A 61 -11.72 -7.49 -19.30
C GLU A 61 -10.37 -6.94 -18.82
N PHE A 62 -9.54 -6.39 -19.71
CA PHE A 62 -8.27 -5.76 -19.36
C PHE A 62 -8.47 -4.59 -18.38
N TYR A 63 -9.38 -3.66 -18.69
CA TYR A 63 -9.70 -2.54 -17.79
C TYR A 63 -10.35 -3.01 -16.49
N ARG A 64 -11.21 -4.04 -16.54
CA ARG A 64 -11.84 -4.64 -15.35
C ARG A 64 -10.80 -5.22 -14.40
N VAL A 65 -9.82 -5.97 -14.91
CA VAL A 65 -8.72 -6.54 -14.11
C VAL A 65 -7.87 -5.43 -13.50
N ASN A 66 -7.50 -4.42 -14.27
CA ASN A 66 -6.73 -3.29 -13.74
C ASN A 66 -7.47 -2.52 -12.65
N TRP A 67 -8.78 -2.30 -12.82
CA TRP A 67 -9.61 -1.69 -11.79
C TRP A 67 -9.69 -2.57 -10.53
N LEU A 68 -9.85 -3.89 -10.68
CA LEU A 68 -9.85 -4.83 -9.55
C LEU A 68 -8.51 -4.82 -8.80
N HIS A 69 -7.38 -4.76 -9.49
CA HIS A 69 -6.07 -4.62 -8.86
C HIS A 69 -5.94 -3.30 -8.10
N ALA A 70 -6.30 -2.17 -8.72
CA ALA A 70 -6.25 -0.86 -8.08
C ALA A 70 -7.16 -0.80 -6.84
N LYS A 71 -8.36 -1.38 -6.93
CA LYS A 71 -9.29 -1.52 -5.81
C LYS A 71 -8.70 -2.40 -4.70
N ALA A 72 -8.14 -3.55 -5.03
CA ALA A 72 -7.54 -4.45 -4.05
C ALA A 72 -6.35 -3.79 -3.32
N VAL A 73 -5.56 -2.98 -4.02
CA VAL A 73 -4.51 -2.16 -3.39
C VAL A 73 -5.14 -1.12 -2.47
N GLN A 74 -6.14 -0.35 -2.94
CA GLN A 74 -6.81 0.64 -2.09
C GLN A 74 -7.40 0.01 -0.82
N ASP A 75 -8.09 -1.13 -0.95
CA ASP A 75 -8.71 -1.82 0.17
C ASP A 75 -7.66 -2.34 1.15
N ARG A 76 -6.53 -2.88 0.66
CA ARG A 76 -5.39 -3.25 1.51
C ARG A 76 -4.82 -2.07 2.29
N TRP A 77 -4.65 -0.91 1.65
CA TRP A 77 -4.13 0.28 2.33
C TRP A 77 -5.10 0.75 3.42
N LYS A 78 -6.41 0.67 3.18
CA LYS A 78 -7.43 0.95 4.21
C LYS A 78 -7.33 -0.03 5.38
N GLU A 79 -7.16 -1.32 5.10
CA GLU A 79 -6.96 -2.34 6.14
C GLU A 79 -5.68 -2.10 6.94
N GLU A 80 -4.55 -1.80 6.28
CA GLU A 80 -3.26 -1.52 6.93
C GLU A 80 -3.35 -0.31 7.86
N VAL A 81 -4.05 0.75 7.46
CA VAL A 81 -4.28 1.92 8.33
C VAL A 81 -5.03 1.53 9.60
N GLU A 82 -6.07 0.71 9.50
CA GLU A 82 -6.82 0.24 10.67
C GLU A 82 -6.01 -0.73 11.53
N LEU A 83 -5.22 -1.61 10.90
CA LEU A 83 -4.30 -2.51 11.60
C LEU A 83 -3.27 -1.71 12.41
N ILE A 84 -2.60 -0.72 11.82
CA ILE A 84 -1.61 0.12 12.52
C ILE A 84 -2.24 0.83 13.72
N LYS A 85 -3.45 1.39 13.59
CA LYS A 85 -4.17 1.99 14.72
C LYS A 85 -4.41 0.97 15.84
N SER A 86 -4.79 -0.26 15.49
CA SER A 86 -5.01 -1.33 16.45
C SER A 86 -3.71 -1.80 17.12
N GLU A 87 -2.62 -1.95 16.37
CA GLU A 87 -1.30 -2.36 16.87
C GLU A 87 -0.72 -1.34 17.85
N VAL A 88 -0.87 -0.05 17.55
CA VAL A 88 -0.54 1.02 18.50
C VAL A 88 -1.31 0.83 19.79
N ARG A 89 -2.63 0.66 19.69
CA ARG A 89 -3.49 0.51 20.88
C ARG A 89 -3.05 -0.69 21.70
N TRP A 90 -2.76 -1.81 21.05
CA TRP A 90 -2.25 -3.01 21.70
C TRP A 90 -0.89 -2.79 22.36
N THR A 91 0.01 -2.05 21.71
CA THR A 91 1.33 -1.71 22.25
C THR A 91 1.21 -0.86 23.53
N ILE A 92 0.34 0.14 23.53
CA ILE A 92 0.04 0.96 24.73
C ILE A 92 -0.51 0.08 25.85
N ASN A 93 -1.48 -0.79 25.54
CA ASN A 93 -2.07 -1.70 26.53
C ASN A 93 -1.05 -2.71 27.08
N PHE A 94 -0.14 -3.19 26.23
CA PHE A 94 0.95 -4.07 26.62
C PHE A 94 1.89 -3.37 27.60
N PHE A 95 2.33 -2.15 27.31
CA PHE A 95 3.18 -1.39 28.23
C PHE A 95 2.47 -1.08 29.55
N ASP A 96 1.19 -0.73 29.53
CA ASP A 96 0.40 -0.55 30.77
C ASP A 96 0.35 -1.83 31.60
N SER A 97 0.08 -2.96 30.95
CA SER A 97 0.05 -4.28 31.59
C SER A 97 1.41 -4.64 32.22
N LYS A 98 2.51 -4.44 31.49
CA LYS A 98 3.87 -4.68 32.01
C LYS A 98 4.20 -3.75 33.18
N SER A 99 3.81 -2.47 33.12
CA SER A 99 4.01 -1.53 34.23
C SER A 99 3.34 -2.04 35.52
N ARG A 100 2.06 -2.42 35.43
CA ARG A 100 1.28 -2.94 36.57
C ARG A 100 1.84 -4.26 37.09
N GLU A 101 2.33 -5.13 36.22
CA GLU A 101 2.99 -6.38 36.61
C GLU A 101 4.22 -6.10 37.48
N TRP A 102 5.07 -5.16 37.04
CA TRP A 102 6.25 -4.76 37.81
C TRP A 102 5.90 -4.06 39.13
N GLU A 103 4.87 -3.22 39.17
CA GLU A 103 4.38 -2.63 40.42
C GLU A 103 3.95 -3.70 41.42
N LYS A 104 3.19 -4.70 40.96
CA LYS A 104 2.76 -5.83 41.79
C LYS A 104 3.95 -6.62 42.34
N LEU A 105 4.94 -6.91 41.50
CA LEU A 105 6.18 -7.58 41.93
C LEU A 105 6.97 -6.73 42.94
N GLY A 106 6.96 -5.41 42.78
CA GLY A 106 7.60 -4.47 43.71
C GLY A 106 6.95 -4.49 45.09
N VAL A 107 5.62 -4.50 45.16
CA VAL A 107 4.85 -4.62 46.42
C VAL A 107 5.18 -5.94 47.11
N GLN A 108 5.11 -7.06 46.39
CA GLN A 108 5.43 -8.39 46.94
C GLN A 108 6.88 -8.48 47.44
N SER A 109 7.82 -7.88 46.73
CA SER A 109 9.23 -7.86 47.13
C SER A 109 9.45 -7.05 48.41
N ARG A 110 8.72 -5.94 48.57
CA ARG A 110 8.74 -5.12 49.79
C ARG A 110 8.17 -5.88 50.99
N GLU A 111 7.06 -6.59 50.81
CA GLU A 111 6.46 -7.44 51.85
C GLU A 111 7.40 -8.55 52.32
N ARG A 112 8.22 -9.10 51.41
CA ARG A 112 9.24 -10.11 51.71
C ARG A 112 10.54 -9.54 52.30
N GLY A 113 10.62 -8.23 52.52
CA GLY A 113 11.84 -7.56 53.02
C GLY A 113 12.96 -7.43 51.98
N ALA A 114 12.73 -7.76 50.72
CA ALA A 114 13.70 -7.69 49.64
C ALA A 114 13.77 -6.27 49.03
N ALA A 115 14.26 -5.30 49.80
CA ALA A 115 14.25 -3.88 49.43
C ALA A 115 14.88 -3.59 48.04
N GLY A 116 16.00 -4.24 47.70
CA GLY A 116 16.64 -4.04 46.39
C GLY A 116 15.78 -4.49 45.21
N HIS A 117 15.05 -5.60 45.36
CA HIS A 117 14.13 -6.09 44.33
C HIS A 117 12.94 -5.14 44.16
N ALA A 118 12.42 -4.59 45.27
CA ALA A 118 11.35 -3.60 45.23
C ALA A 118 11.75 -2.33 44.49
N VAL A 119 12.97 -1.83 44.70
CA VAL A 119 13.50 -0.65 44.00
C VAL A 119 13.68 -0.93 42.50
N TYR A 120 14.22 -2.09 42.14
CA TYR A 120 14.39 -2.47 40.73
C TYR A 120 13.04 -2.61 40.02
N ALA A 121 12.06 -3.27 40.65
CA ALA A 121 10.72 -3.41 40.11
C ALA A 121 10.04 -2.05 39.90
N ALA A 122 10.18 -1.11 40.86
CA ALA A 122 9.67 0.25 40.70
C ALA A 122 10.32 0.99 39.52
N ARG A 123 11.64 0.81 39.32
CA ARG A 123 12.33 1.36 38.13
C ARG A 123 11.78 0.76 36.83
N GLN A 124 11.54 -0.54 36.77
CA GLN A 124 10.99 -1.19 35.58
C GLN A 124 9.57 -0.70 35.28
N ALA A 125 8.71 -0.60 36.29
CA ALA A 125 7.38 -0.02 36.14
C ALA A 125 7.44 1.40 35.53
N ALA A 126 8.30 2.26 36.07
CA ALA A 126 8.50 3.61 35.54
C ALA A 126 8.97 3.65 34.07
N ILE A 127 9.84 2.71 33.66
CA ILE A 127 10.27 2.60 32.25
C ILE A 127 9.08 2.27 31.35
N TYR A 128 8.27 1.27 31.71
CA TYR A 128 7.10 0.89 30.90
C TYR A 128 6.02 1.98 30.88
N ALA A 129 5.81 2.69 31.99
CA ALA A 129 4.93 3.86 32.03
C ALA A 129 5.42 4.96 31.06
N ASN A 130 6.73 5.25 31.05
CA ASN A 130 7.29 6.23 30.13
C ASN A 130 7.12 5.81 28.65
N LEU A 131 7.37 4.52 28.33
CA LEU A 131 7.14 4.00 26.98
C LEU A 131 5.67 4.12 26.55
N ARG A 132 4.73 3.86 27.45
CA ARG A 132 3.29 4.05 27.23
C ARG A 132 2.96 5.50 26.86
N ASP A 133 3.53 6.46 27.59
CA ASP A 133 3.25 7.89 27.41
C ASP A 133 3.89 8.46 26.13
N GLN A 134 5.00 7.89 25.66
CA GLN A 134 5.65 8.29 24.41
C GLN A 134 4.93 7.83 23.13
N CYS A 135 4.21 6.70 23.18
CA CYS A 135 3.48 6.17 22.02
C CYS A 135 2.45 7.13 21.40
N PRO A 136 1.51 7.72 22.17
CA PRO A 136 0.50 8.61 21.58
C PRO A 136 1.07 9.92 21.02
N MET A 137 2.15 10.46 21.58
CA MET A 137 2.79 11.69 21.06
C MET A 137 3.31 11.50 19.64
N LYS A 138 4.01 10.40 19.36
CA LYS A 138 4.56 10.13 18.02
C LYS A 138 3.50 9.98 16.94
N ILE A 139 2.27 9.58 17.30
CA ILE A 139 1.20 9.34 16.34
C ILE A 139 0.47 10.62 15.98
N ALA A 140 0.33 11.55 16.92
CA ALA A 140 -0.17 12.89 16.63
C ALA A 140 0.75 13.62 15.64
N ASP A 141 2.07 13.45 15.77
CA ASP A 141 3.06 14.04 14.86
C ASP A 141 2.97 13.45 13.44
N VAL A 142 2.73 12.14 13.31
CA VAL A 142 2.53 11.48 12.01
C VAL A 142 1.26 11.97 11.31
N ASN A 143 0.18 12.23 12.05
CA ASN A 143 -1.08 12.71 11.48
C ASN A 143 -1.08 14.21 11.13
N ASN A 144 -0.10 14.98 11.59
CA ASN A 144 0.02 16.43 11.34
C ASN A 144 1.14 16.78 10.34
N SER A 145 1.80 15.78 9.75
CA SER A 145 2.83 15.97 8.74
C SER A 145 2.18 15.95 7.34
N ASP A 146 1.44 17.02 7.02
CA ASP A 146 0.99 17.35 5.66
C ASP A 146 2.10 18.09 4.89
#